data_AF-X0ZNF1-F1
#
_entry.id   AF-X0ZNF1-F1
#
_cell.length_a   1.000
_cell.length_b   1.000
_cell.length_c   1.000
_cell.angle_alpha   90.00
_cell.angle_beta   90.00
_cell.angle_gamma   90.00
#
_symmetry.space_group_name_H-M   'P 1'
#
loop_
_entity.id
_entity.type
_entity.pdbx_description
1 polymer ?
#
loop_
_entity_poly.entity_id
_entity_poly.type
_entity_poly.pdbx_seq_one_letter_code
_entity_poly.pdbx_strand_id
1 'polypeptide(L)'
;YIENKKPAPKTEEKNQNLAEELHLEINIGKNEPDLLRKLKELFCGYPGKSQVILHFKDKDKTILHAIDKKYSVNIDDKFMEEIRGILGNEKVWTEKC
;
A
#
# COMPACT_ATOMS: atom_id res chain seq x y z
N TYR A 1 32.73 -29.11 -16.70
CA TYR A 1 31.98 -27.99 -17.28
C TYR A 1 30.72 -27.79 -16.46
N ILE A 2 30.62 -26.72 -15.67
CA ILE A 2 29.40 -26.40 -14.91
C ILE A 2 28.74 -25.23 -15.64
N GLU A 3 27.60 -25.50 -16.26
CA GLU A 3 26.80 -24.53 -17.01
C GLU A 3 25.97 -23.70 -16.01
N ASN A 4 26.34 -22.43 -15.84
CA ASN A 4 25.60 -21.48 -15.02
C ASN A 4 24.30 -21.07 -15.74
N LYS A 5 23.19 -21.76 -15.43
CA LYS A 5 21.86 -21.30 -15.85
C LYS A 5 21.40 -20.15 -14.96
N LYS A 6 21.42 -18.96 -15.55
CA LYS A 6 20.81 -17.71 -15.09
C LYS A 6 19.33 -17.95 -14.75
N PRO A 7 18.82 -17.63 -13.55
CA PRO A 7 17.38 -17.69 -13.31
C PRO A 7 16.70 -16.53 -14.06
N ALA A 8 15.70 -16.87 -14.86
CA ALA A 8 14.83 -15.95 -15.56
C ALA A 8 14.05 -15.06 -14.56
N PRO A 9 13.67 -13.83 -14.94
CA PRO A 9 12.78 -13.01 -14.13
C PRO A 9 11.44 -13.74 -13.98
N LYS A 10 11.06 -14.04 -12.73
CA LYS A 10 9.73 -14.56 -12.43
C LYS A 10 8.73 -13.44 -12.68
N THR A 11 7.96 -13.58 -13.76
CA THR A 11 6.67 -12.92 -13.92
C THR A 11 5.74 -13.50 -12.84
N GLU A 12 5.55 -12.79 -11.72
CA GLU A 12 4.56 -13.13 -10.71
C GLU A 12 3.16 -12.72 -11.23
N GLU A 13 2.53 -13.60 -11.98
CA GLU A 13 1.07 -13.61 -12.13
C GLU A 13 0.50 -14.82 -11.39
N LYS A 14 -0.62 -14.58 -10.70
CA LYS A 14 -1.49 -15.50 -9.95
C LYS A 14 -1.10 -15.85 -8.50
N ASN A 15 -1.54 -14.99 -7.59
CA ASN A 15 -2.10 -15.43 -6.30
C ASN A 15 -3.39 -14.64 -6.02
N GLN A 16 -4.50 -15.05 -6.64
CA GLN A 16 -5.81 -14.38 -6.52
C GLN A 16 -6.59 -14.72 -5.22
N ASN A 17 -5.94 -15.05 -4.10
CA ASN A 17 -6.65 -15.52 -2.91
C ASN A 17 -5.98 -15.31 -1.54
N LEU A 18 -4.92 -14.50 -1.46
CA LEU A 18 -4.44 -14.02 -0.16
C LEU A 18 -4.97 -12.60 0.00
N ALA A 19 -5.54 -12.28 1.15
CA ALA A 19 -5.96 -10.92 1.45
C ALA A 19 -4.68 -10.07 1.52
N GLU A 20 -4.38 -9.35 0.45
CA GLU A 20 -3.25 -8.43 0.42
C GLU A 20 -3.57 -7.23 1.32
N GLU A 21 -2.64 -6.87 2.18
CA GLU A 21 -2.72 -5.67 3.01
C GLU A 21 -1.94 -4.55 2.32
N LEU A 22 -2.52 -3.36 2.26
CA LEU A 22 -1.87 -2.15 1.79
C LEU A 22 -1.40 -1.36 2.99
N HIS A 23 -0.09 -1.15 3.09
CA HIS A 23 0.53 -0.44 4.18
C HIS A 23 0.99 0.94 3.72
N LEU A 24 0.63 1.95 4.50
CA LEU A 24 0.89 3.36 4.17
C LEU A 24 1.55 4.05 5.36
N GLU A 25 2.72 4.64 5.14
CA GLU A 25 3.40 5.44 6.17
C GLU A 25 2.98 6.92 6.12
N ILE A 26 2.55 7.44 7.26
CA ILE A 26 2.10 8.83 7.43
C ILE A 26 2.91 9.47 8.57
N ASN A 27 3.74 10.47 8.23
CA ASN A 27 4.51 11.25 9.19
C ASN A 27 3.69 12.43 9.73
N ILE A 28 3.21 12.35 10.98
CA ILE A 28 2.22 13.29 11.56
C ILE A 28 2.70 14.76 11.54
N GLY A 29 4.01 15.00 11.66
CA GLY A 29 4.58 16.36 11.71
C GLY A 29 4.98 16.99 10.37
N LYS A 30 4.84 16.28 9.25
CA LYS A 30 5.35 16.74 7.92
C LYS A 30 4.31 16.74 6.81
N ASN A 31 3.10 16.26 7.09
CA ASN A 31 2.08 16.05 6.08
C ASN A 31 1.10 17.22 5.98
N GLU A 32 0.54 17.41 4.78
CA GLU A 32 -0.52 18.39 4.55
C GLU A 32 -1.76 18.05 5.39
N PRO A 33 -2.48 19.06 5.93
CA PRO A 33 -3.69 18.84 6.71
C PRO A 33 -4.79 18.09 5.94
N ASP A 34 -4.80 18.19 4.60
CA ASP A 34 -5.77 17.54 3.73
C ASP A 34 -5.36 16.12 3.28
N LEU A 35 -4.19 15.61 3.69
CA LEU A 35 -3.68 14.31 3.24
C LEU A 35 -4.67 13.17 3.51
N LEU A 36 -5.21 13.10 4.74
CA LEU A 36 -6.16 12.06 5.12
C LEU A 36 -7.47 12.16 4.34
N ARG A 37 -7.89 13.37 3.96
CA ARG A 37 -9.06 13.56 3.09
C ARG A 37 -8.78 13.02 1.70
N LYS A 38 -7.65 13.38 1.09
CA LYS A 38 -7.23 12.89 -0.23
C LYS A 38 -7.14 11.36 -0.27
N LEU A 39 -6.53 10.75 0.75
CA LEU A 39 -6.45 9.29 0.87
C LEU A 39 -7.83 8.64 0.99
N LYS A 40 -8.71 9.21 1.81
CA LYS A 40 -10.08 8.71 1.96
C LYS A 40 -10.86 8.77 0.64
N GLU A 41 -10.77 9.88 -0.09
CA GLU A 41 -11.40 10.05 -1.40
C GLU A 41 -10.85 9.03 -2.40
N LEU A 42 -9.54 8.81 -2.41
CA LEU A 42 -8.90 7.80 -3.24
C LEU A 42 -9.40 6.39 -2.92
N PHE A 43 -9.45 5.99 -1.64
CA PHE A 43 -9.94 4.66 -1.24
C PHE A 43 -11.39 4.42 -1.66
N CYS A 44 -12.24 5.44 -1.57
CA CYS A 44 -13.63 5.35 -2.03
C CYS A 44 -13.74 5.19 -3.56
N GLY A 45 -12.75 5.66 -4.33
CA GLY A 45 -12.72 5.52 -5.79
C GLY A 45 -12.29 4.13 -6.28
N TYR A 46 -11.63 3.35 -5.43
CA TYR A 46 -11.05 2.05 -5.78
C TYR A 46 -11.49 0.93 -4.83
N PRO A 47 -12.80 0.63 -4.71
CA PRO A 47 -13.28 -0.39 -3.79
C PRO A 47 -12.75 -1.79 -4.14
N GLY A 48 -12.32 -2.55 -3.14
CA GLY A 48 -11.82 -3.92 -3.32
C GLY A 48 -11.76 -4.73 -2.03
N LYS A 49 -10.87 -5.71 -1.99
CA LYS A 49 -10.80 -6.71 -0.90
C LYS A 49 -9.59 -6.51 0.02
N SER A 50 -8.64 -5.68 -0.37
CA SER A 50 -7.40 -5.48 0.37
C SER A 50 -7.61 -4.56 1.56
N GLN A 51 -7.10 -4.92 2.73
CA GLN A 51 -7.20 -4.09 3.93
C GLN A 51 -6.15 -2.98 3.90
N VAL A 52 -6.52 -1.77 4.32
CA VAL A 52 -5.57 -0.65 4.41
C VAL A 52 -5.11 -0.49 5.85
N ILE A 53 -3.79 -0.45 6.05
CA ILE A 53 -3.13 -0.23 7.33
C ILE A 53 -2.33 1.07 7.26
N LEU A 54 -2.66 2.02 8.14
CA LEU A 54 -1.93 3.27 8.28
C LEU A 54 -0.88 3.14 9.39
N HIS A 55 0.35 3.49 9.06
CA HIS A 55 1.49 3.56 9.97
C HIS A 55 1.75 5.03 10.28
N PHE A 56 1.14 5.54 11.34
CA PHE A 56 1.34 6.91 11.77
C PHE A 56 2.65 7.02 12.55
N LYS A 57 3.67 7.59 11.91
CA LYS A 57 4.96 7.88 12.55
C LYS A 57 4.94 9.28 13.16
N ASP A 58 5.20 9.30 14.46
CA ASP A 58 5.65 10.47 15.21
C ASP A 58 7.08 10.21 15.71
N LYS A 59 7.83 11.26 16.06
CA LYS A 59 9.29 11.26 16.31
C LYS A 59 9.89 9.95 16.86
N ASP A 60 9.25 9.36 17.87
CA ASP A 60 9.73 8.16 18.56
C ASP A 60 8.73 6.99 18.56
N LYS A 61 7.57 7.14 17.90
CA LYS A 61 6.46 6.19 18.01
C LYS A 61 5.78 5.95 16.67
N THR A 62 5.45 4.69 16.41
CA THR A 62 4.59 4.30 15.29
C THR A 62 3.27 3.78 15.84
N ILE A 63 2.17 4.39 15.41
CA ILE A 63 0.80 3.93 15.72
C ILE A 63 0.26 3.25 14.47
N LEU A 64 -0.09 1.98 14.60
CA LEU A 64 -0.76 1.21 13.55
C LEU A 64 -2.27 1.41 13.66
N HIS A 65 -2.89 1.73 12.54
CA HIS A 65 -4.34 1.88 12.45
C HIS A 65 -4.87 1.16 11.21
N ALA A 66 -5.53 0.03 11.44
CA ALA A 66 -6.27 -0.65 10.40
C ALA A 66 -7.57 0.09 10.12
N ILE A 67 -7.77 0.48 8.85
CA ILE A 67 -8.99 1.18 8.44
C ILE A 67 -10.15 0.16 8.36
N ASP A 68 -11.37 0.65 8.60
CA ASP A 68 -12.61 -0.11 8.45
C ASP A 68 -12.71 -0.78 7.05
N LYS A 69 -13.24 -2.01 7.02
CA LYS A 69 -13.37 -2.82 5.79
C LYS A 69 -14.15 -2.14 4.67
N LYS A 70 -15.00 -1.14 4.96
CA LYS A 70 -15.69 -0.37 3.91
C LYS A 70 -14.75 0.46 3.03
N TYR A 71 -13.51 0.69 3.49
CA TYR A 71 -12.45 1.34 2.73
C TYR A 71 -11.41 0.34 2.23
N SER A 72 -11.74 -0.95 2.18
CA SER A 72 -10.89 -1.92 1.49
C SER A 72 -10.77 -1.56 0.01
N VAL A 73 -9.56 -1.73 -0.52
CA VAL A 73 -9.21 -1.22 -1.85
C VAL A 73 -8.89 -2.33 -2.84
N ASN A 74 -9.02 -2.02 -4.13
CA ASN A 74 -8.45 -2.81 -5.21
C ASN A 74 -7.04 -2.30 -5.49
N ILE A 75 -6.03 -3.13 -5.24
CA ILE A 75 -4.63 -2.78 -5.49
C ILE A 75 -4.30 -3.08 -6.96
N ASP A 76 -4.63 -2.14 -7.84
CA ASP A 76 -4.22 -2.16 -9.25
C ASP A 76 -3.10 -1.14 -9.53
N ASP A 77 -2.49 -1.23 -10.72
CA ASP A 77 -1.38 -0.36 -11.11
C ASP A 77 -1.75 1.13 -11.06
N LYS A 78 -2.98 1.47 -11.42
CA LYS A 78 -3.46 2.86 -11.45
C LYS A 78 -3.63 3.40 -10.03
N PHE A 79 -4.27 2.62 -9.16
CA PHE A 79 -4.39 2.95 -7.74
C PHE A 79 -3.01 3.14 -7.09
N MET A 80 -2.07 2.22 -7.39
CA MET A 80 -0.71 2.28 -6.87
C MET A 80 0.04 3.52 -7.38
N GLU A 81 -0.13 3.90 -8.64
CA GLU A 81 0.44 5.14 -9.18
C GLU A 81 -0.11 6.39 -8.46
N GLU A 82 -1.43 6.49 -8.29
CA GLU A 82 -2.07 7.62 -7.65
C GLU A 82 -1.64 7.76 -6.18
N ILE A 83 -1.65 6.66 -5.42
CA ILE A 83 -1.31 6.72 -3.99
C ILE A 83 0.19 7.01 -3.77
N ARG A 84 1.05 6.49 -4.64
CA ARG A 84 2.47 6.80 -4.63
C ARG A 84 2.74 8.25 -5.04
N GLY A 85 1.93 8.83 -5.92
CA GLY A 85 1.95 10.26 -6.22
C GLY A 85 1.60 11.14 -5.01
N ILE A 86 0.79 10.64 -4.08
CA ILE A 86 0.40 11.35 -2.85
C ILE A 86 1.46 11.22 -1.74
N LEU A 87 1.92 9.98 -1.46
CA LEU A 87 2.76 9.69 -0.29
C LEU A 87 4.26 9.55 -0.60
N GLY A 88 4.60 9.23 -1.85
CA GLY A 88 5.92 8.81 -2.30
C GLY A 88 6.08 7.28 -2.30
N ASN A 89 6.89 6.76 -3.22
CA ASN A 89 7.11 5.32 -3.39
C ASN A 89 7.59 4.60 -2.13
N GLU A 90 8.47 5.24 -1.36
CA GLU A 90 9.08 4.65 -0.16
C GLU A 90 8.09 4.42 1.00
N LYS A 91 6.91 5.04 0.93
CA LYS A 91 5.91 5.01 2.01
C LYS A 91 4.73 4.08 1.73
N VAL A 92 4.75 3.36 0.61
CA VAL A 92 3.65 2.51 0.15
C VAL A 92 4.20 1.13 -0.19
N TRP A 93 3.75 0.11 0.55
CA TRP A 93 4.08 -1.28 0.27
C TRP A 93 2.88 -2.19 0.50
N THR A 94 2.95 -3.38 -0.09
CA THR A 94 1.94 -4.42 0.08
C THR A 94 2.54 -5.59 0.83
N GLU A 95 1.74 -6.21 1.69
CA GLU A 95 2.11 -7.42 2.42
C GLU A 95 1.09 -8.51 2.11
N LYS A 96 1.58 -9.72 1.82
CA LYS A 96 0.72 -10.89 1.67
C LYS A 96 0.51 -11.49 3.05
N CYS A 97 -0.74 -11.55 3.51
CA CYS A 97 -1.13 -12.40 4.64
C CYS A 97 -0.98 -13.88 4.30
#